data_AF-A0A5M8EEX1-F1
#
_entry.id   AF-A0A5M8EEX1-F1
#
_cell.length_a   1.000
_cell.length_b   1.000
_cell.length_c   1.000
_cell.angle_alpha   90.00
_cell.angle_beta   90.00
_cell.angle_gamma   90.00
#
_symmetry.space_group_name_H-M   'P 1'
#
loop_
_entity.id
_entity.type
_entity.pdbx_description
1 polymer ?
#
loop_
_entity_poly.entity_id
_entity_poly.type
_entity_poly.pdbx_seq_one_letter_code
_entity_poly.pdbx_strand_id
1 'polypeptide(L)'
;MTAKPHSVLPSPLQTAKLLAADFALTAVERDERGGTPKTERDALRQSGLLALSIPTQYGGLGARWSDTLGIVREFAKVDSSIAHVFGFHHLMLATVRLFSRQDQWQPWFEQTARQNWFWGNALNPL
;
A
#
# COMPACT_ATOMS: atom_id res chain seq x y z
N MET A 1 5.82 40.91 -1.80
CA MET A 1 4.82 39.92 -1.33
C MET A 1 5.47 38.55 -1.39
N THR A 2 5.91 38.01 -0.26
CA THR A 2 6.52 36.67 -0.17
C THR A 2 5.41 35.63 -0.10
N ALA A 3 5.32 34.77 -1.14
CA ALA A 3 4.39 33.65 -1.16
C ALA A 3 4.72 32.69 0.00
N LYS A 4 3.69 32.32 0.77
CA LYS A 4 3.79 31.25 1.78
C LYS A 4 4.18 29.95 1.08
N PRO A 5 5.08 29.13 1.64
CA PRO A 5 5.41 27.83 1.06
C PRO A 5 4.14 26.97 1.06
N HIS A 6 3.71 26.53 -0.12
CA HIS A 6 2.71 25.47 -0.23
C HIS A 6 3.34 24.20 0.35
N SER A 7 2.70 23.63 1.37
CA SER A 7 3.05 22.31 1.89
C SER A 7 2.77 21.29 0.79
N VAL A 8 3.79 20.95 0.01
CA VAL A 8 3.70 19.89 -0.99
C VAL A 8 3.59 18.57 -0.22
N LEU A 9 2.42 17.92 -0.27
CA LEU A 9 2.29 16.56 0.24
C LEU A 9 3.32 15.66 -0.46
N PRO A 10 4.02 14.78 0.27
CA PRO A 10 5.02 13.91 -0.34
C PRO A 10 4.38 13.04 -1.42
N SER A 11 5.08 12.87 -2.54
CA SER A 11 4.69 11.90 -3.57
C SER A 11 4.63 10.47 -2.99
N PRO A 12 3.89 9.54 -3.62
CA PRO A 12 3.80 8.16 -3.11
C PRO A 12 5.16 7.49 -2.92
N LEU A 13 6.11 7.73 -3.83
CA LEU A 13 7.46 7.18 -3.71
C LEU A 13 8.26 7.82 -2.56
N GLN A 14 8.09 9.11 -2.31
CA GLN A 14 8.71 9.76 -1.14
C GLN A 14 8.13 9.22 0.17
N THR A 15 6.82 9.06 0.26
CA THR A 15 6.15 8.44 1.41
C THR A 15 6.66 7.02 1.64
N ALA A 16 6.77 6.21 0.58
CA ALA A 16 7.32 4.86 0.67
C ALA A 16 8.78 4.84 1.15
N LYS A 17 9.62 5.78 0.69
CA LYS A 17 11.02 5.89 1.12
C LYS A 17 11.15 6.27 2.60
N LEU A 18 10.29 7.17 3.08
CA LEU A 18 10.26 7.55 4.50
C LEU A 18 9.88 6.34 5.36
N LEU A 19 8.80 5.63 5.00
CA LEU A 19 8.41 4.40 5.68
C LEU A 19 9.49 3.31 5.61
N ALA A 20 10.16 3.15 4.46
CA ALA A 20 11.23 2.18 4.30
C ALA A 20 12.41 2.50 5.24
N ALA A 21 12.77 3.79 5.39
CA ALA A 21 13.79 4.20 6.34
C ALA A 21 13.39 3.84 7.79
N ASP A 22 12.14 4.06 8.16
CA ASP A 22 11.63 3.70 9.49
C ASP A 22 11.59 2.18 9.71
N PHE A 23 11.13 1.41 8.72
CA PHE A 23 11.06 -0.05 8.80
C PHE A 23 12.44 -0.70 8.91
N ALA A 24 13.46 -0.10 8.27
CA ALA A 24 14.84 -0.58 8.32
C ALA A 24 15.42 -0.57 9.73
N LEU A 25 14.96 0.34 10.61
CA LEU A 25 15.45 0.46 11.99
C LEU A 25 15.15 -0.80 12.82
N THR A 26 14.08 -1.53 12.48
CA THR A 26 13.60 -2.68 13.26
C THR A 26 13.49 -3.97 12.44
N ALA A 27 13.89 -3.95 11.16
CA ALA A 27 13.71 -5.08 10.24
C ALA A 27 14.38 -6.37 10.74
N VAL A 28 15.62 -6.29 11.22
CA VAL A 28 16.38 -7.46 11.72
C VAL A 28 15.70 -8.09 12.94
N GLU A 29 15.39 -7.29 13.97
CA GLU A 29 14.71 -7.78 15.18
C GLU A 29 13.34 -8.40 14.86
N ARG A 30 12.58 -7.78 13.94
CA ARG A 30 11.26 -8.28 13.55
C ARG A 30 11.34 -9.57 12.72
N ASP A 31 12.37 -9.72 11.90
CA ASP A 31 12.61 -10.95 11.15
C ASP A 31 12.89 -12.12 12.10
N GLU A 32 13.78 -11.93 13.07
CA GLU A 32 14.08 -12.94 14.11
C GLU A 32 12.85 -13.29 14.95
N ARG A 33 12.05 -12.29 15.33
CA ARG A 33 10.84 -12.50 16.15
C ARG A 33 9.70 -13.16 15.37
N GLY A 34 9.61 -12.91 14.07
CA GLY A 34 8.48 -13.31 13.22
C GLY A 34 7.15 -12.73 13.69
N GLY A 35 6.06 -13.42 13.36
CA GLY A 35 4.70 -13.02 13.72
C GLY A 35 4.13 -11.90 12.82
N THR A 36 3.22 -11.09 13.37
CA THR A 36 2.54 -10.04 12.61
C THR A 36 3.19 -8.66 12.86
N PRO A 37 3.70 -7.96 11.83
CA PRO A 37 4.26 -6.62 11.96
C PRO A 37 3.14 -5.56 12.03
N LYS A 38 2.41 -5.55 13.15
CA LYS A 38 1.19 -4.76 13.32
C LYS A 38 1.46 -3.26 13.22
N THR A 39 2.52 -2.77 13.84
CA THR A 39 2.91 -1.35 13.80
C THR A 39 3.18 -0.89 12.37
N GLU A 40 3.95 -1.65 11.61
CA GLU A 40 4.30 -1.33 10.22
C GLU A 40 3.08 -1.41 9.30
N ARG A 41 2.19 -2.39 9.52
CA ARG A 41 0.91 -2.49 8.81
C ARG A 41 -0.03 -1.33 9.11
N ASP A 42 0.04 -0.74 10.30
CA ASP A 42 -0.74 0.45 10.65
C ASP A 42 -0.12 1.72 10.09
N ALA A 43 1.21 1.83 10.03
CA ALA A 43 1.91 2.89 9.31
C ALA A 43 1.53 2.89 7.81
N LEU A 44 1.45 1.71 7.19
CA LEU A 44 0.95 1.57 5.81
C LEU A 44 -0.49 2.09 5.66
N ARG A 45 -1.39 1.80 6.61
CA ARG A 45 -2.76 2.35 6.59
C ARG A 45 -2.77 3.87 6.68
N GLN A 46 -1.98 4.43 7.58
CA GLN A 46 -1.92 5.89 7.80
C GLN A 46 -1.31 6.64 6.62
N SER A 47 -0.41 5.98 5.86
CA SER A 47 0.26 6.57 4.70
C SER A 47 -0.64 6.82 3.48
N GLY A 48 -1.82 6.18 3.42
CA GLY A 48 -2.68 6.20 2.25
C GLY A 48 -2.20 5.33 1.07
N LEU A 49 -1.03 4.67 1.18
CA LEU A 49 -0.48 3.85 0.10
C LEU A 49 -1.31 2.59 -0.21
N LEU A 50 -2.20 2.16 0.69
CA LEU A 50 -3.15 1.08 0.37
C LEU A 50 -4.14 1.48 -0.75
N ALA A 51 -4.40 2.78 -0.94
CA ALA A 51 -5.24 3.27 -2.03
C ALA A 51 -4.43 3.56 -3.32
N LEU A 52 -3.16 3.17 -3.39
CA LEU A 52 -2.24 3.56 -4.46
C LEU A 52 -2.72 3.15 -5.85
N SER A 53 -3.11 1.89 -6.03
CA SER A 53 -3.58 1.35 -7.32
C SER A 53 -5.06 1.62 -7.61
N ILE A 54 -5.78 2.24 -6.67
CA ILE A 54 -7.20 2.56 -6.83
C ILE A 54 -7.31 3.85 -7.66
N PRO A 55 -8.11 3.89 -8.74
CA PRO A 55 -8.35 5.12 -9.51
C PRO A 55 -8.87 6.26 -8.65
N THR A 56 -8.50 7.50 -9.00
CA THR A 56 -8.88 8.71 -8.25
C THR A 56 -10.39 8.92 -8.14
N GLN A 57 -11.16 8.50 -9.15
CA GLN A 57 -12.63 8.54 -9.14
C GLN A 57 -13.26 7.70 -8.00
N TYR A 58 -12.53 6.72 -7.45
CA TYR A 58 -12.97 5.92 -6.29
C TYR A 58 -12.24 6.31 -4.99
N GLY A 59 -11.57 7.47 -4.98
CA GLY A 59 -10.86 8.01 -3.82
C GLY A 59 -9.42 7.55 -3.64
N GLY A 60 -8.82 6.85 -4.61
CA GLY A 60 -7.43 6.42 -4.56
C GLY A 60 -6.42 7.39 -5.17
N LEU A 61 -5.17 6.94 -5.31
CA LEU A 61 -4.05 7.75 -5.86
C LEU A 61 -3.85 7.57 -7.37
N GLY A 62 -4.52 6.60 -8.00
CA GLY A 62 -4.52 6.41 -9.44
C GLY A 62 -3.16 6.04 -10.06
N ALA A 63 -2.28 5.39 -9.30
CA ALA A 63 -0.95 5.04 -9.78
C ALA A 63 -1.00 3.96 -10.87
N ARG A 64 -0.02 4.00 -11.78
CA ARG A 64 0.20 2.92 -12.75
C ARG A 64 0.84 1.73 -12.03
N TRP A 65 0.66 0.53 -12.59
CA TRP A 65 1.29 -0.68 -12.06
C TRP A 65 2.82 -0.59 -11.93
N SER A 66 3.50 0.10 -12.85
CA SER A 66 4.94 0.35 -12.74
C SER A 66 5.31 1.12 -11.48
N ASP A 67 4.47 2.06 -11.06
CA ASP A 67 4.71 2.92 -9.91
C ASP A 67 4.37 2.15 -8.61
N THR A 68 3.28 1.37 -8.61
CA THR A 68 2.93 0.44 -7.52
C THR A 68 4.02 -0.60 -7.28
N LEU A 69 4.49 -1.27 -8.32
CA LEU A 69 5.59 -2.25 -8.23
C LEU A 69 6.92 -1.59 -7.88
N GLY A 70 7.12 -0.32 -8.26
CA GLY A 70 8.26 0.49 -7.82
C GLY A 70 8.28 0.67 -6.31
N ILE A 71 7.13 0.88 -5.67
CA ILE A 71 7.01 0.99 -4.21
C ILE A 71 7.18 -0.38 -3.53
N VAL A 72 6.62 -1.46 -4.11
CA VAL A 72 6.90 -2.84 -3.63
C VAL A 72 8.41 -3.09 -3.61
N ARG A 73 9.11 -2.73 -4.69
CA ARG A 73 10.58 -2.85 -4.77
C ARG A 73 11.28 -1.99 -3.73
N GLU A 74 10.79 -0.79 -3.42
CA GLU A 74 11.38 0.08 -2.40
C GLU A 74 11.31 -0.57 -1.01
N PHE A 75 10.13 -1.07 -0.60
CA PHE A 75 9.98 -1.78 0.67
C PHE A 75 10.85 -3.04 0.72
N ALA A 76 10.95 -3.78 -0.39
CA ALA A 76 11.70 -5.04 -0.44
C ALA A 76 13.20 -4.87 -0.19
N LYS A 77 13.75 -3.64 -0.33
CA LYS A 77 15.15 -3.36 0.00
C LYS A 77 15.45 -3.46 1.50
N VAL A 78 14.45 -3.24 2.35
CA VAL A 78 14.61 -3.14 3.81
C VAL A 78 13.81 -4.22 4.55
N ASP A 79 12.67 -4.63 3.99
CA ASP A 79 11.76 -5.60 4.60
C ASP A 79 10.94 -6.31 3.52
N SER A 80 11.35 -7.54 3.18
CA SER A 80 10.68 -8.34 2.16
C SER A 80 9.29 -8.83 2.60
N SER A 81 9.06 -9.04 3.89
CA SER A 81 7.76 -9.45 4.44
C SER A 81 6.72 -8.35 4.30
N ILE A 82 7.08 -7.10 4.62
CA ILE A 82 6.22 -5.93 4.40
C ILE A 82 5.97 -5.69 2.92
N ALA A 83 7.01 -5.77 2.08
CA ALA A 83 6.87 -5.65 0.64
C ALA A 83 5.90 -6.69 0.06
N HIS A 84 5.99 -7.93 0.55
CA HIS A 84 5.13 -9.03 0.14
C HIS A 84 3.66 -8.72 0.48
N VAL A 85 3.32 -8.43 1.74
CA VAL A 85 1.92 -8.17 2.11
C VAL A 85 1.38 -6.91 1.44
N PHE A 86 2.20 -5.88 1.21
CA PHE A 86 1.81 -4.69 0.46
C PHE A 86 1.54 -5.01 -1.03
N GLY A 87 2.41 -5.78 -1.67
CA GLY A 87 2.21 -6.23 -3.05
C GLY A 87 0.97 -7.13 -3.21
N PHE A 88 0.79 -8.08 -2.29
CA PHE A 88 -0.39 -8.96 -2.27
C PHE A 88 -1.69 -8.21 -2.03
N HIS A 89 -1.68 -7.17 -1.22
CA HIS A 89 -2.84 -6.29 -1.06
C HIS A 89 -3.29 -5.70 -2.40
N HIS A 90 -2.36 -5.15 -3.19
CA HIS A 90 -2.69 -4.63 -4.52
C HIS A 90 -3.08 -5.73 -5.51
N LEU A 91 -2.51 -6.93 -5.39
CA LEU A 91 -2.95 -8.10 -6.15
C LEU A 91 -4.41 -8.47 -5.83
N MET A 92 -4.84 -8.40 -4.57
CA MET A 92 -6.23 -8.68 -4.19
C MET A 92 -7.21 -7.65 -4.76
N LEU A 93 -6.83 -6.37 -4.76
CA LEU A 93 -7.61 -5.32 -5.44
C LEU A 93 -7.71 -5.57 -6.95
N ALA A 94 -6.62 -6.00 -7.59
CA ALA A 94 -6.63 -6.40 -9.00
C ALA A 94 -7.53 -7.62 -9.24
N THR A 95 -7.49 -8.59 -8.34
CA THR A 95 -8.27 -9.84 -8.43
C THR A 95 -9.76 -9.54 -8.48
N VAL A 96 -10.30 -8.74 -7.54
CA VAL A 96 -11.72 -8.37 -7.58
C VAL A 96 -12.06 -7.54 -8.81
N ARG A 97 -11.15 -6.64 -9.23
CA ARG A 97 -11.35 -5.82 -10.43
C ARG A 97 -11.43 -6.63 -11.72
N LEU A 98 -10.69 -7.74 -11.81
CA LEU A 98 -10.62 -8.60 -12.99
C LEU A 98 -11.74 -9.65 -13.04
N PHE A 99 -12.16 -10.17 -11.88
CA PHE A 99 -13.03 -11.34 -11.83
C PHE A 99 -14.45 -11.08 -11.32
N SER A 100 -14.75 -9.89 -10.80
CA SER A 100 -16.11 -9.53 -10.39
C SER A 100 -16.77 -8.55 -11.36
N ARG A 101 -18.09 -8.41 -11.22
CA ARG A 101 -18.83 -7.35 -11.93
C ARG A 101 -18.51 -5.98 -11.35
N GLN A 102 -18.78 -4.94 -12.14
CA GLN A 102 -18.53 -3.55 -11.81
C GLN A 102 -19.28 -3.07 -10.56
N ASP A 103 -20.54 -3.48 -10.41
CA ASP A 103 -21.38 -3.21 -9.23
C ASP A 103 -20.85 -3.85 -7.94
N GLN A 104 -19.90 -4.79 -8.03
CA GLN A 104 -19.29 -5.45 -6.88
C GLN A 104 -17.95 -4.78 -6.48
N TRP A 105 -17.01 -4.61 -7.43
CA TRP A 105 -15.68 -4.13 -7.07
C TRP A 105 -15.60 -2.61 -6.85
N GLN A 106 -16.49 -1.82 -7.46
CA GLN A 106 -16.48 -0.36 -7.26
C GLN A 106 -16.74 0.03 -5.81
N PRO A 107 -17.80 -0.47 -5.13
CA PRO A 107 -17.99 -0.23 -3.70
C PRO A 107 -16.79 -0.67 -2.85
N TRP A 108 -16.15 -1.80 -3.18
CA TRP A 108 -14.98 -2.27 -2.44
C TRP A 108 -13.77 -1.34 -2.60
N PHE A 109 -13.56 -0.75 -3.78
CA PHE A 109 -12.52 0.26 -3.98
C PHE A 109 -12.78 1.51 -3.15
N GLU A 110 -13.99 2.05 -3.20
CA GLU A 110 -14.39 3.24 -2.43
C GLU A 110 -14.25 3.01 -0.92
N GLN A 111 -14.72 1.85 -0.43
CA GLN A 111 -14.60 1.48 0.97
C GLN A 111 -13.14 1.28 1.38
N THR A 112 -12.31 0.68 0.52
CA THR A 112 -10.88 0.48 0.78
C THR A 112 -10.16 1.81 0.91
N ALA A 113 -10.38 2.73 -0.02
CA ALA A 113 -9.78 4.06 0.00
C ALA A 113 -10.25 4.87 1.23
N ARG A 114 -11.53 4.78 1.59
CA ARG A 114 -12.10 5.51 2.75
C ARG A 114 -11.64 4.97 4.09
N GLN A 115 -11.52 3.64 4.22
CA GLN A 115 -11.32 2.97 5.50
C GLN A 115 -9.90 2.40 5.67
N ASN A 116 -9.03 2.60 4.69
CA ASN A 116 -7.67 2.04 4.66
C ASN A 116 -7.67 0.52 4.89
N TRP A 117 -8.54 -0.20 4.16
CA TRP A 117 -8.62 -1.66 4.28
C TRP A 117 -7.37 -2.34 3.75
N PHE A 118 -6.82 -3.25 4.56
CA PHE A 118 -5.67 -4.06 4.20
C PHE A 118 -6.14 -5.47 3.82
N TRP A 119 -6.28 -5.72 2.53
CA TRP A 119 -6.71 -6.99 1.96
C TRP A 119 -5.65 -8.08 2.14
N GLY A 120 -6.05 -9.24 2.65
CA GLY A 120 -5.22 -10.44 2.76
C GLY A 120 -5.55 -11.46 1.68
N ASN A 121 -4.65 -12.43 1.47
CA ASN A 121 -4.86 -13.53 0.55
C ASN A 121 -5.16 -14.83 1.31
N ALA A 122 -6.20 -15.54 0.87
CA ALA A 122 -6.49 -16.91 1.25
C ALA A 122 -6.79 -17.79 0.00
N LEU A 123 -6.40 -17.32 -1.19
CA LEU A 123 -6.51 -18.07 -2.42
C LEU A 123 -5.27 -18.95 -2.59
N ASN A 124 -5.49 -20.26 -2.58
CA ASN A 124 -4.48 -21.28 -2.89
C ASN A 124 -5.11 -22.27 -3.89
N PRO A 125 -4.72 -22.27 -5.18
CA PRO A 125 -5.26 -23.20 -6.16
C PRO A 125 -4.84 -24.65 -5.85
N LEU A 126 -5.63 -25.61 -6.33
CA LEU A 126 -5.40 -27.05 -6.17
C LEU A 126 -4.26 -27.56 -7.05
#